data_AF-A0AB74D6X0-F1
#
_entry.id   AF-A0AB74D6X0-F1
#
_cell.length_a   1.000
_cell.length_b   1.000
_cell.length_c   1.000
_cell.angle_alpha   90.00
_cell.angle_beta   90.00
_cell.angle_gamma   90.00
#
_symmetry.space_group_name_H-M   'P 1'
#
loop_
_entity.id
_entity.type
_entity.pdbx_description
1 polymer ?
#
loop_
_entity_poly.entity_id
_entity_poly.type
_entity_poly.pdbx_seq_one_letter_code
_entity_poly.pdbx_strand_id
1 'polypeptide(L)' 'MMLASSYASADTLCKAGKIDKIETDASGNLLVVVADGSYAFSAKEFFPIIYSAYNDNRSFFVYGNGCANGSLASRFAIR' A
#
# COMPACT_ATOMS: atom_id res chain seq x y z
N MET A 1 0.69 -21.82 31.99
CA MET A 1 0.10 -21.07 30.86
C MET A 1 1.23 -20.43 30.08
N MET A 2 1.70 -21.08 29.01
CA MET A 2 2.60 -20.44 28.06
C MET A 2 1.74 -19.50 27.21
N LEU A 3 1.83 -18.20 27.47
CA LEU A 3 1.33 -17.18 26.57
C LEU A 3 2.23 -17.25 25.33
N ALA A 4 1.78 -17.97 24.31
CA ALA A 4 2.35 -17.83 22.99
C ALA A 4 2.14 -16.36 22.61
N SER A 5 3.21 -15.56 22.68
CA SER A 5 3.24 -14.24 22.07
C SER A 5 3.12 -14.45 20.57
N SER A 6 1.88 -14.55 20.09
CA SER A 6 1.56 -14.33 18.70
C SER A 6 1.89 -12.87 18.43
N TYR A 7 3.12 -12.60 17.99
CA TYR A 7 3.44 -11.39 17.24
C TYR A 7 2.69 -11.48 15.92
N ALA A 8 1.37 -11.32 15.98
CA ALA A 8 0.60 -10.92 14.83
C ALA A 8 1.11 -9.52 14.52
N SER A 9 2.01 -9.41 13.55
CA SER A 9 2.44 -8.14 12.99
C SER A 9 1.17 -7.41 12.57
N ALA A 10 0.70 -6.50 13.43
CA ALA A 10 -0.48 -5.71 13.14
C ALA A 10 -0.09 -4.81 11.97
N ASP A 11 -0.59 -5.14 10.78
CA ASP A 11 -0.53 -4.27 9.62
C ASP A 11 -1.00 -2.89 10.06
N THR A 12 -0.05 -1.95 10.15
CA THR A 12 -0.30 -0.61 10.63
C THR A 12 -0.79 0.21 9.45
N LEU A 13 -1.76 1.11 9.69
CA LEU A 13 -2.15 2.08 8.67
C LEU A 13 -0.96 3.01 8.42
N CYS A 14 -0.32 2.84 7.27
CA CYS A 14 0.86 3.60 6.90
C CYS A 14 0.52 4.93 6.24
N LYS A 15 -0.53 4.93 5.40
CA LYS A 15 -1.02 6.14 4.76
C LYS A 15 -2.48 6.03 4.39
N ALA A 16 -3.16 7.17 4.37
CA ALA A 16 -4.52 7.30 3.91
C ALA A 16 -4.65 8.60 3.12
N GLY A 17 -5.30 8.55 1.97
CA GLY A 17 -5.48 9.71 1.11
C GLY A 17 -5.92 9.32 -0.27
N LYS A 18 -5.93 10.27 -1.19
CA LYS A 18 -6.08 9.99 -2.62
C LYS A 18 -4.73 9.58 -3.18
N ILE A 19 -4.75 8.82 -4.28
CA ILE A 19 -3.53 8.51 -5.01
C ILE A 19 -3.15 9.77 -5.80
N ASP A 20 -1.97 10.31 -5.56
CA ASP A 20 -1.46 11.50 -6.27
C ASP A 20 -0.77 11.12 -7.57
N LYS A 21 -0.07 9.97 -7.57
CA LYS A 21 0.71 9.50 -8.71
C LYS A 21 0.90 7.99 -8.67
N ILE A 22 0.98 7.40 -9.86
CA ILE A 22 1.35 5.99 -10.07
C ILE A 22 2.56 5.94 -11.01
N GLU A 23 3.59 5.20 -10.62
CA GLU A 23 4.79 4.95 -11.40
C GLU A 23 5.12 3.45 -11.41
N THR A 24 6.00 3.03 -12.31
CA THR A 24 6.54 1.67 -12.34
C THR A 24 8.01 1.75 -12.00
N ASP A 25 8.45 1.00 -10.98
CA ASP A 25 9.86 0.94 -10.63
C ASP A 25 10.67 0.09 -11.62
N ALA A 26 12.01 0.11 -11.50
CA ALA A 26 12.89 -0.67 -12.35
C ALA A 26 12.72 -2.20 -12.20
N SER A 27 12.07 -2.65 -11.13
CA SER A 27 11.74 -4.06 -10.87
C SER A 27 10.36 -4.46 -11.41
N GLY A 28 9.61 -3.51 -12.01
CA GLY A 28 8.27 -3.74 -12.53
C GLY A 28 7.17 -3.74 -11.47
N ASN A 29 7.45 -3.28 -10.25
CA ASN A 29 6.44 -3.04 -9.23
C ASN A 29 5.74 -1.71 -9.47
N LEU A 30 4.50 -1.61 -9.01
CA LEU A 30 3.73 -0.38 -9.06
C LEU A 30 4.04 0.49 -7.85
N LEU A 31 4.68 1.63 -8.06
CA LEU A 31 4.94 2.62 -7.03
C LEU A 31 3.76 3.59 -6.97
N VAL A 32 3.06 3.59 -5.84
CA VAL A 32 1.87 4.42 -5.61
C VAL A 32 2.24 5.51 -4.61
N VAL A 33 1.98 6.76 -4.97
CA VAL A 33 2.21 7.93 -4.13
C VAL A 33 0.88 8.38 -3.53
N VAL A 34 0.83 8.49 -2.21
CA VAL A 34 -0.33 8.94 -1.42
C VAL A 34 0.14 10.01 -0.44
N ALA A 35 -0.33 11.24 -0.66
CA ALA A 35 0.17 12.45 -0.04
C ALA A 35 1.70 12.57 -0.18
N ASP A 36 2.43 12.55 0.92
CA ASP A 36 3.90 12.58 1.01
C ASP A 36 4.56 11.19 1.09
N GLY A 37 3.75 10.11 1.00
CA GLY A 37 4.21 8.73 1.13
C GLY A 37 4.28 7.99 -0.21
N SER A 38 5.29 7.15 -0.42
CA SER A 38 5.36 6.23 -1.57
C SER A 38 5.43 4.77 -1.14
N TYR A 39 4.67 3.91 -1.81
CA TYR A 39 4.57 2.49 -1.48
C TYR A 39 4.59 1.63 -2.73
N ALA A 40 5.37 0.56 -2.70
CA ALA A 40 5.53 -0.35 -3.84
C ALA A 40 4.59 -1.55 -3.72
N PHE A 41 3.86 -1.86 -4.78
CA PHE A 41 3.00 -3.03 -4.91
C PHE A 41 3.59 -3.96 -5.95
N SER A 42 4.00 -5.16 -5.53
CA SER A 42 4.60 -6.16 -6.42
C SER A 42 3.56 -7.13 -7.02
N ALA A 43 2.42 -7.29 -6.35
CA ALA A 43 1.33 -8.16 -6.80
C ALA A 43 0.58 -7.51 -7.98
N LYS A 44 0.87 -8.00 -9.19
CA LYS A 44 0.32 -7.46 -10.45
C LYS A 44 -1.21 -7.52 -10.53
N GLU A 45 -1.83 -8.44 -9.80
CA GLU A 45 -3.29 -8.55 -9.69
C GLU A 45 -3.93 -7.29 -9.07
N PHE A 46 -3.18 -6.52 -8.29
CA PHE A 46 -3.66 -5.28 -7.68
C PHE A 46 -3.59 -4.08 -8.63
N PHE A 47 -2.78 -4.15 -9.68
CA PHE A 47 -2.52 -3.00 -10.54
C PHE A 47 -3.80 -2.43 -11.16
N PRO A 48 -4.68 -3.20 -11.83
CA PRO A 48 -5.90 -2.65 -12.39
C PRO A 48 -6.82 -2.03 -11.32
N ILE A 49 -6.84 -2.59 -10.12
CA ILE A 49 -7.67 -2.11 -8.99
C ILE A 49 -7.15 -0.75 -8.50
N ILE A 50 -5.82 -0.61 -8.38
CA ILE A 50 -5.15 0.63 -7.98
C ILE A 50 -5.35 1.71 -9.04
N TYR A 51 -5.20 1.38 -10.34
CA TYR A 51 -5.46 2.31 -11.43
C TYR A 51 -6.93 2.79 -11.47
N SER A 52 -7.88 1.88 -11.23
CA SER A 52 -9.30 2.27 -11.09
C SER A 52 -9.49 3.22 -9.91
N ALA A 53 -8.92 2.92 -8.74
CA ALA A 53 -9.03 3.80 -7.57
C ALA A 53 -8.45 5.20 -7.82
N TYR A 54 -7.34 5.28 -8.57
CA TYR A 54 -6.73 6.55 -8.99
C TYR A 54 -7.64 7.33 -9.95
N ASN A 55 -8.12 6.68 -11.01
CA ASN A 55 -9.01 7.31 -12.00
C ASN A 55 -10.33 7.79 -11.38
N ASP A 56 -10.90 6.99 -10.48
CA ASP A 56 -12.15 7.28 -9.77
C ASP A 56 -11.93 8.24 -8.58
N ASN A 57 -10.69 8.68 -8.34
CA ASN A 57 -10.31 9.59 -7.27
C ASN A 57 -10.77 9.15 -5.87
N ARG A 58 -10.69 7.84 -5.61
CA ARG A 58 -11.17 7.19 -4.37
C ARG A 58 -10.19 7.34 -3.22
N SER A 59 -10.68 7.16 -2.00
CA SER A 59 -9.83 7.14 -0.81
C SER A 59 -9.08 5.82 -0.75
N PHE A 60 -7.76 5.90 -0.73
CA PHE A 60 -6.84 4.79 -0.71
C PHE A 60 -6.13 4.70 0.65
N PHE A 61 -6.11 3.51 1.22
CA PHE A 61 -5.53 3.24 2.54
C PHE A 61 -4.47 2.16 2.38
N VAL A 62 -3.22 2.46 2.76
CA VAL A 62 -2.10 1.53 2.67
C VAL A 62 -1.80 0.96 4.04
N TYR A 63 -1.68 -0.35 4.12
CA TYR A 63 -1.32 -1.06 5.32
C TYR A 63 -0.03 -1.85 5.11
N GLY A 64 0.82 -1.89 6.13
CA GLY A 64 2.05 -2.65 6.08
C GLY A 64 2.68 -2.86 7.45
N ASN A 65 3.71 -3.70 7.48
CA ASN A 65 4.55 -3.96 8.66
C ASN A 65 5.69 -2.91 8.81
N GLY A 66 5.64 -1.84 8.01
CA GLY A 66 6.61 -0.74 7.99
C GLY A 66 6.15 0.35 7.02
N CYS A 67 6.28 1.61 7.44
CA CYS A 67 5.71 2.76 6.73
C CYS A 67 6.77 3.70 6.15
N ALA A 68 7.93 3.14 5.78
CA ALA A 68 8.98 3.92 5.13
C ALA A 68 8.67 4.10 3.64
N ASN A 69 9.07 5.22 3.07
CA ASN A 69 8.89 5.47 1.63
C ASN A 69 9.63 4.44 0.77
N GLY A 70 8.94 3.95 -0.26
CA GLY A 70 9.40 2.86 -1.11
C GLY A 70 9.23 1.46 -0.50
N SER A 71 8.65 1.35 0.70
CA SER A 71 8.40 0.02 1.29
C SER A 71 7.36 -0.75 0.49
N LEU A 72 7.50 -2.07 0.50
CA LEU A 72 6.51 -2.97 -0.09
C LEU A 72 5.23 -2.95 0.75
N ALA A 73 4.13 -2.60 0.11
CA ALA A 73 2.80 -2.69 0.67
C ALA A 73 2.12 -3.97 0.18
N SER A 74 1.76 -4.84 1.13
CA SER A 74 1.07 -6.11 0.84
C SER A 74 -0.45 -5.97 0.89
N ARG A 75 -0.96 -4.89 1.50
CA ARG A 75 -2.39 -4.73 1.80
C ARG A 75 -2.81 -3.28 1.61
N PHE A 76 -4.01 -3.11 1.07
CA PHE A 76 -4.64 -1.81 0.92
C PHE A 76 -6.16 -1.93 1.03
N ALA A 77 -6.83 -0.80 1.23
CA ALA A 77 -8.28 -0.69 1.11
C ALA A 77 -8.64 0.52 0.25
N ILE A 78 -9.81 0.46 -0.40
CA ILE A 78 -10.34 1.55 -1.21
C ILE A 78 -11.74 1.89 -0.69
N ARG A 79 -12.01 3.17 -0.42
CA ARG A 79 -13.34 3.69 -0.11
C ARG A 79 -13.75 4.74 -1.12
#